data_AF-B8AKU9-F1
#
_entry.id   AF-B8AKU9-F1
#
_cell.length_a   1.000
_cell.length_b   1.000
_cell.length_c   1.000
_cell.angle_alpha   90.00
_cell.angle_beta   90.00
_cell.angle_gamma   90.00
#
_symmetry.space_group_name_H-M   'P 1'
#
loop_
_entity.id
_entity.type
_entity.pdbx_description
1 polymer ?
#
loop_
_entity_poly.entity_id
_entity_poly.type
_entity_poly.pdbx_seq_one_letter_code
_entity_poly.pdbx_strand_id
1 'polypeptide(L)'
;MGSAVETLCGQAYGVHKYDMLGVYMQRSTVLLMATGVPLAVIYAFSRPILVLLGESPEIASAAAVFVYGLVPQIFAYAANFPIQKFLQAQSIVAPSAYTSAATSG
;
A
#
# COMPACT_ATOMS: atom_id res chain seq x y z
N MET A 1 2.27 9.54 -0.28
CA MET A 1 3.58 9.05 -0.76
C MET A 1 3.38 8.26 -2.05
N GLY A 2 3.33 8.94 -3.20
CA GLY A 2 3.01 8.35 -4.51
C GLY A 2 3.70 9.01 -5.70
N SER A 3 4.79 9.74 -5.44
CA SER A 3 5.28 10.77 -6.34
C SER A 3 5.91 10.19 -7.61
N ALA A 4 6.67 9.09 -7.51
CA ALA A 4 7.39 8.54 -8.66
C ALA A 4 6.46 7.84 -9.67
N VAL A 5 5.53 7.00 -9.20
CA VAL A 5 4.61 6.25 -10.08
C VAL A 5 3.64 7.20 -10.77
N GLU A 6 3.13 8.20 -10.05
CA GLU A 6 2.25 9.22 -10.61
C GLU A 6 2.95 10.07 -11.68
N THR A 7 4.20 10.51 -11.42
CA THR A 7 4.99 11.22 -12.43
C THR A 7 5.29 10.35 -13.64
N LEU A 8 5.73 9.10 -13.46
CA LEU A 8 6.07 8.20 -14.56
C LEU A 8 4.84 7.83 -15.39
N CYS A 9 3.69 7.54 -14.76
CA CYS A 9 2.45 7.26 -15.47
C CYS A 9 1.92 8.50 -16.21
N GLY A 10 1.96 9.68 -15.60
CA GLY A 10 1.57 10.94 -16.25
C GLY A 10 2.46 11.30 -17.44
N GLN A 11 3.78 11.11 -17.30
CA GLN A 11 4.72 11.31 -18.40
C GLN A 11 4.51 10.30 -19.54
N ALA A 12 4.34 9.01 -19.22
CA ALA A 12 4.11 7.97 -20.22
C ALA A 12 2.78 8.18 -20.96
N TYR A 13 1.73 8.62 -20.26
CA TYR A 13 0.43 8.92 -20.86
C TYR A 13 0.51 10.15 -21.77
N GLY A 14 1.20 11.20 -21.34
CA GLY A 14 1.40 12.42 -22.13
C GLY A 14 2.16 12.22 -23.44
N VAL A 15 2.98 11.17 -23.56
CA VAL A 15 3.67 10.78 -24.81
C VAL A 15 3.04 9.57 -25.51
N HIS A 16 1.79 9.22 -25.17
CA HIS A 16 1.01 8.11 -25.74
C HIS A 16 1.67 6.73 -25.66
N LYS A 17 2.55 6.50 -24.67
CA LYS A 17 3.21 5.21 -24.42
C LYS A 17 2.40 4.35 -23.44
N TYR A 18 1.22 3.91 -23.88
CA TYR A 18 0.27 3.15 -23.05
C TYR A 18 0.84 1.80 -22.57
N ASP A 19 1.65 1.13 -23.37
CA ASP A 19 2.32 -0.12 -22.97
C ASP A 19 3.22 0.07 -21.72
N MET A 20 3.87 1.24 -21.62
CA MET A 20 4.73 1.55 -20.48
C MET A 20 3.94 1.80 -19.20
N LEU A 21 2.70 2.29 -19.28
CA LEU A 21 1.85 2.44 -18.08
C LEU A 21 1.58 1.09 -17.42
N GLY A 22 1.27 0.06 -18.21
CA GLY A 22 1.02 -1.29 -17.69
C GLY A 22 2.27 -1.89 -17.04
N VAL A 23 3.43 -1.73 -17.68
CA VAL A 23 4.73 -2.19 -17.15
C VAL A 23 5.08 -1.46 -15.84
N TYR A 24 4.84 -0.15 -15.75
CA TYR A 24 5.06 0.60 -14.51
C TYR A 24 4.12 0.17 -13.38
N MET A 25 2.84 -0.09 -13.69
CA MET A 25 1.89 -0.63 -12.72
C MET A 25 2.39 -1.97 -12.16
N GLN A 26 2.70 -2.93 -13.04
CA GLN A 26 3.14 -4.27 -12.61
C GLN A 26 4.43 -4.21 -11.80
N ARG A 27 5.45 -3.46 -12.25
CA ARG A 27 6.72 -3.30 -11.53
C ARG A 27 6.51 -2.66 -10.16
N SER A 28 5.67 -1.64 -10.09
CA SER A 28 5.33 -0.96 -8.83
C SER A 28 4.60 -1.91 -7.88
N THR A 29 3.63 -2.70 -8.36
CA THR A 29 2.94 -3.71 -7.57
C THR A 29 3.91 -4.75 -7.01
N VAL A 30 4.81 -5.30 -7.84
CA VAL A 30 5.80 -6.28 -7.37
C VAL A 30 6.72 -5.67 -6.32
N LEU A 31 7.19 -4.43 -6.54
CA LEU A 31 8.05 -3.74 -5.59
C LEU A 31 7.35 -3.48 -4.26
N LEU A 32 6.11 -2.97 -4.30
CA LEU A 32 5.30 -2.70 -3.11
C LEU A 32 4.99 -3.99 -2.34
N MET A 33 4.62 -5.07 -3.03
CA MET A 33 4.39 -6.37 -2.41
C MET A 33 5.67 -6.91 -1.76
N ALA A 34 6.81 -6.80 -2.45
CA ALA A 34 8.11 -7.21 -1.92
C ALA A 34 8.51 -6.38 -0.69
N THR A 35 8.26 -5.07 -0.67
CA THR A 35 8.48 -4.22 0.51
C THR A 35 7.46 -4.46 1.63
N GLY A 36 6.27 -4.97 1.30
CA GLY A 36 5.26 -5.36 2.28
C GLY A 36 5.68 -6.58 3.12
N VAL A 37 6.48 -7.49 2.54
CA VAL A 37 7.00 -8.68 3.25
C VAL A 37 7.85 -8.34 4.48
N PRO A 38 8.94 -7.53 4.40
CA PRO A 38 9.73 -7.17 5.58
C PRO A 38 8.90 -6.37 6.59
N LEU A 39 7.94 -5.55 6.14
CA LEU A 39 7.03 -4.83 7.03
C LEU A 39 6.11 -5.79 7.80
N ALA A 40 5.55 -6.79 7.12
CA ALA A 40 4.75 -7.84 7.74
C ALA A 40 5.56 -8.68 8.74
N VAL A 41 6.84 -8.95 8.45
CA VAL A 41 7.75 -9.61 9.39
C VAL A 41 7.96 -8.76 10.63
N ILE A 42 8.21 -7.45 10.49
CA ILE A 42 8.33 -6.53 11.64
C ILE A 42 7.03 -6.54 12.46
N TYR A 43 5.87 -6.54 11.81
CA TYR A 43 4.56 -6.60 12.46
C TYR A 43 4.35 -7.93 13.20
N ALA A 44 4.84 -9.05 12.65
CA ALA A 44 4.83 -10.35 13.30
C ALA A 44 5.66 -10.37 14.61
N PHE A 45 6.71 -9.54 14.69
CA PHE A 45 7.53 -9.36 15.90
C PHE A 45 7.11 -8.13 16.74
N SER A 46 5.93 -7.56 16.52
CA SER A 46 5.46 -6.38 17.26
C SER A 46 5.42 -6.58 18.77
N ARG A 47 4.98 -7.74 19.26
CA ARG A 47 4.92 -8.05 20.70
C ARG A 47 6.30 -7.97 21.39
N PRO A 48 7.34 -8.71 20.96
CA PRO A 48 8.66 -8.60 21.59
C PRO A 48 9.29 -7.22 21.40
N ILE A 49 9.04 -6.54 20.27
CA ILE A 49 9.52 -5.16 20.06
C ILE A 49 8.92 -4.20 21.11
N LEU A 50 7.61 -4.29 21.37
CA LEU A 50 6.94 -3.44 22.35
C LEU A 50 7.42 -3.72 23.79
N VAL A 51 7.61 -5.00 24.14
CA VAL A 51 8.17 -5.37 25.45
C VAL A 51 9.60 -4.85 25.61
N LEU A 52 10.43 -4.90 24.54
CA LEU A 52 11.78 -4.33 24.55
C LEU A 52 11.78 -2.80 24.71
N LEU A 53 10.74 -2.13 24.23
CA LEU A 53 10.55 -0.68 24.41
C LEU A 53 10.07 -0.29 25.82
N GLY A 54 9.84 -1.27 26.71
CA GLY A 54 9.44 -1.05 28.10
C GLY A 54 7.94 -1.11 28.35
N GLU A 55 7.13 -1.51 27.36
CA GLU A 55 5.68 -1.69 27.55
C GLU A 55 5.36 -2.92 28.39
N SER A 56 4.24 -2.87 29.12
CA SER A 56 3.79 -4.02 29.90
C SER A 56 3.39 -5.19 28.99
N PRO A 57 3.62 -6.45 29.40
CA PRO A 57 3.30 -7.63 28.58
C PRO A 57 1.82 -7.71 28.15
N GLU A 58 0.92 -7.16 28.97
CA GLU A 58 -0.52 -7.11 28.73
C GLU A 58 -0.86 -6.09 27.63
N ILE A 59 -0.30 -4.87 27.71
CA ILE A 59 -0.48 -3.82 26.70
C ILE A 59 0.18 -4.26 25.39
N ALA A 60 1.39 -4.81 25.44
CA ALA A 60 2.10 -5.33 24.27
C ALA A 60 1.33 -6.46 23.57
N SER A 61 0.63 -7.32 24.33
CA SER A 61 -0.20 -8.37 23.75
C SER A 61 -1.44 -7.81 23.05
N ALA A 62 -2.13 -6.86 23.66
CA ALA A 62 -3.29 -6.21 23.06
C ALA A 62 -2.92 -5.45 21.78
N ALA A 63 -1.81 -4.70 21.80
CA ALA A 63 -1.29 -4.00 20.64
C ALA A 63 -0.87 -4.96 19.52
N ALA A 64 -0.24 -6.08 19.84
CA ALA A 64 0.18 -7.06 18.84
C ALA A 64 -1.00 -7.68 18.09
N VAL A 65 -2.12 -7.97 18.77
CA VAL A 65 -3.35 -8.47 18.12
C VAL A 65 -3.87 -7.47 17.09
N PHE A 66 -3.89 -6.18 17.43
CA PHE A 66 -4.26 -5.12 16.49
C PHE A 66 -3.30 -5.07 15.29
N VAL A 67 -1.99 -5.11 15.55
CA VAL A 67 -0.95 -5.07 14.51
C VAL A 67 -1.04 -6.27 13.56
N TYR A 68 -1.33 -7.47 14.07
CA TYR A 68 -1.55 -8.65 13.22
C TYR A 68 -2.76 -8.50 12.30
N GLY A 69 -3.83 -7.85 12.78
CA GLY A 69 -4.98 -7.48 11.94
C GLY A 69 -4.65 -6.53 10.80
N LEU A 70 -3.59 -5.72 10.92
CA LEU A 70 -3.13 -4.79 9.88
C LEU A 70 -2.24 -5.45 8.82
N VAL A 71 -1.74 -6.67 9.04
CA VAL A 71 -0.92 -7.39 8.05
C VAL A 71 -1.63 -7.58 6.71
N PRO A 72 -2.86 -8.11 6.63
CA PRO A 72 -3.58 -8.23 5.36
C PRO A 72 -3.84 -6.86 4.70
N GLN A 73 -4.04 -5.82 5.51
CA GLN A 73 -4.23 -4.46 5.01
C GLN A 73 -3.00 -3.95 4.24
N ILE A 74 -1.77 -4.25 4.69
CA ILE A 74 -0.53 -3.85 3.98
C ILE A 74 -0.53 -4.35 2.53
N PHE A 75 -0.86 -5.63 2.32
CA PHE A 75 -0.87 -6.23 0.99
C PHE A 75 -2.04 -5.73 0.14
N ALA A 76 -3.21 -5.51 0.76
CA ALA A 76 -4.34 -4.90 0.08
C ALA A 76 -3.99 -3.50 -0.46
N TYR A 77 -3.30 -2.67 0.34
CA TYR A 77 -2.82 -1.36 -0.11
C TYR A 77 -1.71 -1.47 -1.17
N ALA A 78 -0.77 -2.39 -1.01
CA ALA A 78 0.30 -2.61 -1.98
C ALA A 78 -0.22 -2.97 -3.38
N ALA A 79 -1.34 -3.69 -3.47
CA ALA A 79 -2.03 -3.98 -4.72
C ALA A 79 -2.89 -2.80 -5.23
N ASN A 80 -3.68 -2.17 -4.36
CA ASN A 80 -4.61 -1.11 -4.76
C ASN A 80 -3.92 0.19 -5.17
N PHE A 81 -2.75 0.49 -4.58
CA PHE A 81 -2.09 1.77 -4.78
C PHE A 81 -1.59 1.99 -6.23
N PRO A 82 -0.88 1.04 -6.88
CA PRO A 82 -0.50 1.18 -8.29
C PRO A 82 -1.70 1.23 -9.23
N ILE A 83 -2.76 0.47 -8.95
CA ILE A 83 -3.99 0.45 -9.75
C ILE A 83 -4.65 1.82 -9.74
N GLN A 84 -4.78 2.44 -8.56
CA GLN A 84 -5.31 3.81 -8.44
C GLN A 84 -4.48 4.80 -9.24
N LYS A 85 -3.15 4.74 -9.17
CA LYS A 85 -2.27 5.64 -9.94
C LYS A 85 -2.31 5.39 -11.44
N PHE A 86 -2.46 4.14 -11.87
CA PHE A 86 -2.66 3.79 -13.28
C PHE A 86 -3.97 4.36 -13.84
N LEU A 87 -5.06 4.25 -13.10
CA LEU A 87 -6.37 4.78 -13.50
C LEU A 87 -6.40 6.32 -13.44
N GLN A 88 -5.83 6.92 -12.40
CA GLN A 88 -5.72 8.39 -12.26
C GLN A 88 -4.92 9.02 -13.40
N ALA A 89 -3.83 8.38 -13.85
CA ALA A 89 -3.05 8.87 -14.99
C ALA A 89 -3.82 8.88 -16.31
N GLN A 90 -4.90 8.09 -16.42
CA GLN A 90 -5.81 8.06 -17.56
C GLN A 90 -7.07 8.92 -17.34
N SER A 91 -7.07 9.77 -16.32
CA SER A 91 -8.22 10.58 -15.89
C SER A 91 -9.43 9.75 -15.41
N ILE A 92 -9.24 8.48 -15.03
CA ILE A 92 -10.29 7.60 -14.49
C ILE A 92 -10.22 7.63 -12.96
N VAL A 93 -11.05 8.47 -12.33
CA VAL A 93 -11.06 8.68 -10.87
C VAL A 93 -12.27 8.09 -10.15
N ALA A 94 -13.30 7.67 -10.89
CA ALA A 94 -14.53 7.14 -10.31
C ALA A 94 -14.31 5.95 -9.35
N PRO A 95 -13.45 4.95 -9.65
CA PRO A 95 -13.17 3.85 -8.73
C PRO A 95 -12.60 4.32 -7.39
N SER A 96 -11.63 5.24 -7.41
CA SER A 96 -11.05 5.81 -6.18
C SER A 96 -12.05 6.66 -5.39
N ALA A 97 -12.99 7.32 -6.08
CA ALA A 97 -14.05 8.09 -5.44
C ALA A 97 -15.05 7.19 -4.72
N TYR A 98 -15.47 6.08 -5.35
CA TYR A 98 -16.37 5.10 -4.72
C TYR A 98 -15.74 4.42 -3.51
N THR A 99 -14.47 3.99 -3.59
CA THR A 99 -13.79 3.38 -2.44
C THR A 99 -13.64 4.35 -1.28
N SER A 100 -13.37 5.62 -1.58
CA SER A 100 -13.27 6.67 -0.56
C SER A 100 -14.62 6.98 0.08
N ALA A 101 -15.68 7.09 -0.74
CA ALA A 101 -17.04 7.31 -0.26
C ALA A 101 -17.53 6.16 0.63
N ALA A 102 -17.28 4.91 0.24
CA ALA A 102 -17.64 3.73 1.03
C ALA A 102 -16.90 3.66 2.37
N THR A 103 -15.69 4.23 2.46
CA THR A 103 -14.91 4.28 3.71
C THR A 103 -15.35 5.45 4.61
N SER A 104 -15.99 6.47 4.05
CA SER A 104 -16.40 7.71 4.76
C SER A 104 -17.83 7.67 5.29
N GLY A 105 -18.58 6.59 5.01
CA GLY A 105 -20.00 6.42 5.35
C GLY A 105 -20.22 5.47 6.52
#